data_AF-A0A9D7R518-F1
#
_entry.id   AF-A0A9D7R518-F1
#
_cell.length_a   1.000
_cell.length_b   1.000
_cell.length_c   1.000
_cell.angle_alpha   90.00
_cell.angle_beta   90.00
_cell.angle_gamma   90.00
#
_symmetry.space_group_name_H-M   'P 1'
#
loop_
_entity.id
_entity.type
_entity.pdbx_description
1 polymer ?
#
loop_
_entity_poly.entity_id
_entity_poly.type
_entity_poly.pdbx_seq_one_letter_code
_entity_poly.pdbx_strand_id
1 'polypeptide(L)'
;MPNCGFEIDVNEILYHQLEEVIKKDYDQRSVQKEKDIQSRLQSLKLEQEKLEKEKQEMDSLVTDQVSLKLKEERANIEKDFRIKFEKENESQLGELKKELEEKSAQVKDLNKTKAEIERLKREKEELSDKITLEKEVEFSDKLKNERSKITKQVEDSIAMKLKEREKVIDDLKTQLNEAKRKAEQGSMQLQGEVQELAIEEWLKAKFPLDTIGEVKKGARGADCLQIVNTQLRQNCGCIYYESKRTKDFQPSWIEKFKTDMRSKGAAFGVLVTDVMPKDMDRLGQK
;
A
#
# COMPACT_ATOMS: atom_id res chain seq x y z
N MET A 1 90.62 -111.15 -127.09
CA MET A 1 90.32 -111.72 -128.43
C MET A 1 88.83 -111.50 -128.72
N PRO A 2 88.40 -111.31 -129.98
CA PRO A 2 87.11 -110.68 -130.30
C PRO A 2 85.89 -111.62 -130.30
N ASN A 3 84.70 -110.98 -130.37
CA ASN A 3 83.36 -111.41 -130.84
C ASN A 3 82.22 -111.82 -129.87
N CYS A 4 81.37 -110.82 -129.58
CA CYS A 4 79.92 -110.68 -129.90
C CYS A 4 78.88 -111.76 -129.51
N GLY A 5 77.83 -111.33 -128.79
CA GLY A 5 76.54 -112.00 -128.60
C GLY A 5 75.78 -111.46 -127.39
N PHE A 6 74.83 -110.54 -127.59
CA PHE A 6 74.05 -109.84 -126.55
C PHE A 6 72.57 -110.22 -126.67
N GLU A 7 71.91 -110.53 -125.54
CA GLU A 7 70.45 -110.65 -125.42
C GLU A 7 69.93 -109.69 -124.34
N ILE A 8 68.84 -109.00 -124.66
CA ILE A 8 68.22 -107.87 -123.94
C ILE A 8 66.98 -108.37 -123.18
N ASP A 9 66.81 -107.99 -121.92
CA ASP A 9 65.59 -108.19 -121.11
C ASP A 9 64.63 -106.99 -121.25
N VAL A 10 63.37 -107.28 -121.57
CA VAL A 10 62.38 -106.35 -122.13
C VAL A 10 61.47 -105.73 -121.04
N ASN A 11 61.57 -106.17 -119.78
CA ASN A 11 60.72 -105.70 -118.68
C ASN A 11 61.13 -104.33 -118.08
N GLU A 12 62.39 -103.94 -118.17
CA GLU A 12 62.91 -102.71 -117.54
C GLU A 12 62.47 -101.43 -118.29
N ILE A 13 62.26 -101.55 -119.61
CA ILE A 13 61.84 -100.43 -120.48
C ILE A 13 60.35 -100.11 -120.32
N LEU A 14 59.51 -101.13 -120.05
CA LEU A 14 58.06 -100.93 -119.88
C LEU A 14 57.70 -100.29 -118.53
N TYR A 15 58.43 -100.62 -117.46
CA TYR A 15 58.25 -100.01 -116.14
C TYR A 15 58.64 -98.53 -116.12
N HIS A 16 59.74 -98.18 -116.80
CA HIS A 16 60.22 -96.79 -116.85
C HIS A 16 59.26 -95.87 -117.62
N GLN A 17 58.61 -96.37 -118.68
CA GLN A 17 57.58 -95.64 -119.43
C GLN A 17 56.28 -95.48 -118.62
N LEU A 18 55.89 -96.49 -117.83
CA LEU A 18 54.69 -96.41 -116.98
C LEU A 18 54.89 -95.45 -115.79
N GLU A 19 56.07 -95.47 -115.15
CA GLU A 19 56.43 -94.54 -114.09
C GLU A 19 56.48 -93.08 -114.57
N GLU A 20 57.01 -92.82 -115.76
CA GLU A 20 57.00 -91.47 -116.34
C GLU A 20 55.58 -90.95 -116.59
N VAL A 21 54.67 -91.80 -117.08
CA VAL A 21 53.27 -91.41 -117.32
C VAL A 21 52.53 -91.15 -116.00
N ILE A 22 52.71 -92.01 -114.99
CA ILE A 22 52.11 -91.84 -113.66
C ILE A 22 52.66 -90.58 -112.98
N LYS A 23 53.97 -90.34 -113.07
CA LYS A 23 54.62 -89.15 -112.52
C LYS A 23 54.12 -87.88 -113.19
N LYS A 24 53.96 -87.89 -114.52
CA LYS A 24 53.44 -86.74 -115.27
C LYS A 24 51.97 -86.44 -115.00
N ASP A 25 51.11 -87.45 -114.84
CA ASP A 25 49.71 -87.27 -114.44
C ASP A 25 49.60 -86.80 -112.97
N TYR A 26 50.45 -87.32 -112.08
CA TYR A 26 50.53 -86.87 -110.70
C TYR A 26 50.99 -85.40 -110.60
N ASP A 27 52.03 -85.02 -111.34
CA ASP A 27 52.53 -83.64 -111.40
C ASP A 27 51.48 -82.70 -112.00
N GLN A 28 50.78 -83.10 -113.08
CA GLN A 28 49.69 -82.31 -113.65
C GLN A 28 48.52 -82.15 -112.67
N ARG A 29 48.11 -83.19 -111.96
CA ARG A 29 47.06 -83.11 -110.92
C ARG A 29 47.50 -82.27 -109.73
N SER A 30 48.77 -82.32 -109.34
CA SER A 30 49.33 -81.48 -108.28
C SER A 30 49.30 -80.02 -108.68
N VAL A 31 49.78 -79.69 -109.89
CA VAL A 31 49.76 -78.33 -110.45
C VAL A 31 48.32 -77.81 -110.59
N GLN A 32 47.39 -78.65 -111.03
CA GLN A 32 45.99 -78.25 -111.16
C GLN A 32 45.34 -78.00 -109.79
N LYS A 33 45.57 -78.87 -108.80
CA LYS A 33 45.10 -78.65 -107.43
C LYS A 33 45.72 -77.40 -106.80
N GLU A 34 46.99 -77.12 -107.07
CA GLU A 34 47.68 -75.95 -106.54
C GLU A 34 47.15 -74.65 -107.15
N LYS A 35 46.81 -74.66 -108.45
CA LYS A 35 46.07 -73.56 -109.11
C LYS A 35 44.67 -73.39 -108.55
N ASP A 36 43.92 -74.47 -108.34
CA ASP A 36 42.58 -74.41 -107.76
C ASP A 36 42.62 -73.88 -106.32
N ILE A 37 43.57 -74.33 -105.51
CA ILE A 37 43.80 -73.84 -104.14
C ILE A 37 44.19 -72.36 -104.16
N GLN A 38 45.09 -71.93 -105.05
CA GLN A 38 45.47 -70.52 -105.19
C GLN A 38 44.28 -69.65 -105.59
N SER A 39 43.47 -70.09 -106.56
CA SER A 39 42.26 -69.35 -106.99
C SER A 39 41.25 -69.22 -105.86
N ARG A 40 41.09 -70.28 -105.05
CA ARG A 40 40.16 -70.30 -103.91
C ARG A 40 40.66 -69.43 -102.76
N LEU A 41 41.95 -69.46 -102.46
CA LEU A 41 42.60 -68.55 -101.50
C LEU A 41 42.45 -67.09 -101.92
N GLN A 42 42.63 -66.77 -103.21
CA GLN A 42 42.38 -65.43 -103.73
C GLN A 42 40.92 -65.02 -103.58
N SER A 43 39.97 -65.90 -103.91
CA SER A 43 38.54 -65.62 -103.75
C SER A 43 38.14 -65.40 -102.29
N LEU A 44 38.66 -66.22 -101.37
CA LEU A 44 38.43 -66.09 -99.93
C LEU A 44 39.03 -64.80 -99.37
N LYS A 45 40.22 -64.40 -99.86
CA LYS A 45 40.84 -63.15 -99.45
C LYS A 45 40.02 -61.94 -99.92
N LEU A 46 39.52 -61.98 -101.15
CA LEU A 46 38.63 -60.94 -101.69
C LEU A 46 37.31 -60.85 -100.91
N GLU A 47 36.75 -61.99 -100.53
CA GLU A 47 35.54 -62.06 -99.70
C GLU A 47 35.78 -61.55 -98.28
N GLN A 48 36.92 -61.88 -97.66
CA GLN A 48 37.34 -61.32 -96.37
C GLN A 48 37.53 -59.81 -96.42
N GLU A 49 38.19 -59.27 -97.46
CA GLU A 49 38.37 -57.83 -97.64
C GLU A 49 37.04 -57.12 -97.87
N LYS A 50 36.09 -57.75 -98.56
CA LYS A 50 34.74 -57.21 -98.76
C LYS A 50 33.94 -57.21 -97.45
N LEU A 51 33.98 -58.31 -96.69
CA LEU A 51 33.31 -58.43 -95.40
C LEU A 51 33.88 -57.42 -94.39
N GLU A 52 35.19 -57.20 -94.38
CA GLU A 52 35.84 -56.23 -93.50
C GLU A 52 35.42 -54.79 -93.85
N LYS A 53 35.31 -54.45 -95.15
CA LYS A 53 34.77 -53.15 -95.57
C LYS A 53 33.30 -52.98 -95.18
N GLU A 54 32.46 -53.99 -95.42
CA GLU A 54 31.05 -53.95 -95.02
C GLU A 54 30.89 -53.82 -93.50
N LYS A 55 31.75 -54.49 -92.72
CA LYS A 55 31.77 -54.36 -91.26
C LYS A 55 32.19 -52.96 -90.81
N GLN A 56 33.22 -52.38 -91.43
CA GLN A 56 33.65 -51.01 -91.12
C GLN A 56 32.58 -49.97 -91.49
N GLU A 57 31.91 -50.13 -92.63
CA GLU A 57 30.78 -49.28 -93.03
C GLU A 57 29.60 -49.43 -92.06
N MET A 58 29.28 -50.66 -91.65
CA MET A 58 28.23 -50.93 -90.67
C MET A 58 28.57 -50.37 -89.28
N ASP A 59 29.80 -50.53 -88.80
CA ASP A 59 30.28 -49.99 -87.52
C ASP A 59 30.25 -48.45 -87.52
N SER A 60 30.60 -47.81 -88.64
CA SER A 60 30.48 -46.36 -88.83
C SER A 60 29.01 -45.91 -88.76
N LEU A 61 28.12 -46.58 -89.50
CA LEU A 61 26.70 -46.27 -89.52
C LEU A 61 26.04 -46.44 -88.14
N VAL A 62 26.41 -47.50 -87.42
CA VAL A 62 25.94 -47.76 -86.05
C VAL A 62 26.47 -46.68 -85.10
N THR A 63 27.74 -46.29 -85.21
CA THR A 63 28.33 -45.24 -84.38
C THR A 63 27.63 -43.90 -84.60
N ASP A 64 27.35 -43.55 -85.86
CA ASP A 64 26.64 -42.33 -86.22
C ASP A 64 25.20 -42.33 -85.69
N GLN A 65 24.46 -43.42 -85.89
CA GLN A 65 23.09 -43.55 -85.33
C GLN A 65 23.06 -43.50 -83.81
N VAL A 66 24.00 -44.16 -83.14
CA VAL A 66 24.12 -44.15 -81.67
C VAL A 66 24.46 -42.74 -81.19
N SER A 67 25.37 -42.03 -81.87
CA SER A 67 25.74 -40.66 -81.51
C SER A 67 24.59 -39.67 -81.67
N LEU A 68 23.77 -39.84 -82.71
CA LEU A 68 22.57 -39.04 -82.95
C LEU A 68 21.52 -39.26 -81.86
N LYS A 69 21.20 -40.52 -81.55
CA LYS A 69 20.26 -40.85 -80.46
C LYS A 69 20.76 -40.36 -79.11
N LEU A 70 22.07 -40.46 -78.83
CA LEU A 70 22.67 -39.92 -77.60
C LEU A 70 22.55 -38.40 -77.50
N LYS A 71 22.70 -37.68 -78.62
CA LYS A 71 22.51 -36.22 -78.65
C LYS A 71 21.05 -35.85 -78.41
N GLU A 72 20.11 -36.56 -79.03
CA GLU A 72 18.67 -36.35 -78.82
C GLU A 72 18.26 -36.64 -77.37
N GLU A 73 18.70 -37.76 -76.78
CA GLU A 73 18.42 -38.06 -75.38
C GLU A 73 19.04 -37.03 -74.44
N ARG A 74 20.29 -36.60 -74.66
CA ARG A 74 20.92 -35.55 -73.86
C ARG A 74 20.13 -34.24 -73.91
N ALA A 75 19.68 -33.84 -75.10
CA ALA A 75 18.87 -32.64 -75.27
C ALA A 75 17.51 -32.76 -74.56
N ASN A 76 16.87 -33.92 -74.62
CA ASN A 76 15.61 -34.18 -73.90
C ASN A 76 15.81 -34.15 -72.38
N ILE A 77 16.87 -34.79 -71.87
CA ILE A 77 17.22 -34.78 -70.45
C ILE A 77 17.49 -33.34 -69.97
N GLU A 78 18.24 -32.55 -70.74
CA GLU A 78 18.53 -31.15 -70.40
C GLU A 78 17.25 -30.31 -70.35
N LYS A 79 16.34 -30.50 -71.32
CA LYS A 79 15.05 -29.83 -71.35
C LYS A 79 14.16 -30.21 -70.16
N ASP A 80 14.07 -31.50 -69.86
CA ASP A 80 13.28 -32.00 -68.72
C ASP A 80 13.85 -31.52 -67.39
N PHE A 81 15.18 -31.50 -67.25
CA PHE A 81 15.85 -30.99 -66.06
C PHE A 81 15.59 -29.49 -65.89
N ARG A 82 15.64 -28.71 -66.98
CA ARG A 82 15.33 -27.28 -66.96
C ARG A 82 13.88 -27.01 -66.56
N ILE A 83 12.92 -27.75 -67.11
CA ILE A 83 11.50 -27.61 -66.74
C ILE A 83 11.27 -27.97 -65.27
N LYS A 84 11.87 -29.07 -64.79
CA LYS A 84 11.77 -29.46 -63.38
C LYS A 84 12.38 -28.40 -62.46
N PHE A 85 13.56 -27.90 -62.80
CA PHE A 85 14.25 -26.86 -62.04
C PHE A 85 13.46 -25.55 -61.99
N GLU A 86 12.93 -25.08 -63.14
CA GLU A 86 12.11 -23.88 -63.21
C GLU A 86 10.83 -24.04 -62.36
N LYS A 87 10.17 -25.19 -62.42
CA LYS A 87 8.96 -25.49 -61.62
C LYS A 87 9.25 -25.57 -60.12
N GLU A 88 10.35 -26.21 -59.72
CA GLU A 88 10.74 -26.31 -58.31
C GLU A 88 11.12 -24.94 -57.75
N ASN A 89 11.88 -24.15 -58.51
CA ASN A 89 12.25 -22.79 -58.14
C ASN A 89 11.03 -21.86 -58.07
N GLU A 90 10.06 -21.99 -58.99
CA GLU A 90 8.81 -21.23 -58.93
C GLU A 90 7.97 -21.60 -57.70
N SER A 91 7.91 -22.89 -57.33
CA SER A 91 7.23 -23.35 -56.11
C SER A 91 7.90 -22.79 -54.86
N GLN A 92 9.23 -22.91 -54.75
CA GLN A 92 10.00 -22.41 -53.61
C GLN A 92 9.88 -20.88 -53.48
N LEU A 93 10.00 -20.15 -54.59
CA LEU A 93 9.79 -18.69 -54.60
C LEU A 93 8.36 -18.32 -54.22
N GLY A 94 7.37 -19.11 -54.62
CA GLY A 94 5.97 -18.92 -54.24
C GLY A 94 5.75 -19.10 -52.74
N GLU A 95 6.32 -20.15 -52.14
CA GLU A 95 6.27 -20.40 -50.71
C GLU A 95 6.99 -19.32 -49.90
N LEU A 96 8.21 -18.96 -50.30
CA LEU A 96 8.99 -17.89 -49.67
C LEU A 96 8.26 -16.54 -49.73
N LYS A 97 7.61 -16.20 -50.85
CA LYS A 97 6.81 -14.98 -50.97
C LYS A 97 5.60 -15.01 -50.05
N LYS A 98 4.90 -16.15 -49.95
CA LYS A 98 3.77 -16.30 -49.01
C LYS A 98 4.22 -16.14 -47.57
N GLU A 99 5.29 -16.80 -47.17
CA GLU A 99 5.83 -16.67 -45.81
C GLU A 99 6.27 -15.23 -45.52
N LEU A 100 6.91 -14.54 -46.47
CA LEU A 100 7.29 -13.15 -46.32
C LEU A 100 6.08 -12.23 -46.11
N GLU A 101 5.01 -12.40 -46.89
CA GLU A 101 3.77 -11.64 -46.74
C GLU A 101 3.08 -11.91 -45.39
N GLU A 102 3.02 -13.18 -44.97
CA GLU A 102 2.46 -13.57 -43.67
C GLU A 102 3.26 -12.97 -42.50
N LYS A 103 4.59 -13.05 -42.55
CA LYS A 103 5.48 -12.46 -41.53
C LYS A 103 5.39 -10.94 -41.53
N SER A 104 5.31 -10.30 -42.70
CA SER A 104 5.12 -8.85 -42.83
C SER A 104 3.79 -8.42 -42.22
N ALA A 105 2.71 -9.15 -42.49
CA ALA A 105 1.40 -8.92 -41.89
C ALA A 105 1.43 -9.09 -40.35
N GLN A 106 2.07 -10.15 -39.85
CA GLN A 106 2.26 -10.35 -38.40
C GLN A 106 3.05 -9.19 -37.77
N VAL A 107 4.14 -8.75 -38.37
CA VAL A 107 4.94 -7.63 -37.85
C VAL A 107 4.12 -6.34 -37.81
N LYS A 108 3.31 -6.08 -38.85
CA LYS A 108 2.42 -4.92 -38.88
C LYS A 108 1.37 -4.97 -37.77
N ASP A 109 0.79 -6.14 -37.53
CA ASP A 109 -0.22 -6.33 -36.47
C ASP A 109 0.39 -6.23 -35.07
N LEU A 110 1.56 -6.83 -34.86
CA LEU A 110 2.33 -6.68 -33.61
C LEU A 110 2.70 -5.23 -33.32
N ASN A 111 3.10 -4.46 -34.34
CA ASN A 111 3.40 -3.04 -34.16
C ASN A 111 2.15 -2.23 -33.80
N LYS A 112 0.99 -2.54 -34.39
CA LYS A 112 -0.29 -1.88 -34.05
C LYS A 112 -0.74 -2.21 -32.63
N THR A 113 -0.72 -3.49 -32.26
CA THR A 113 -1.10 -3.93 -30.91
C THR A 113 -0.16 -3.36 -29.85
N LYS A 114 1.15 -3.31 -30.13
CA LYS A 114 2.12 -2.67 -29.22
C LYS A 114 1.85 -1.17 -29.04
N ALA A 115 1.52 -0.46 -30.11
CA ALA A 115 1.16 0.95 -30.03
C ALA A 115 -0.13 1.17 -29.20
N GLU A 116 -1.13 0.31 -29.38
CA GLU A 116 -2.38 0.39 -28.63
C GLU A 116 -2.20 0.05 -27.14
N ILE A 117 -1.39 -0.96 -26.82
CA ILE A 117 -1.03 -1.29 -25.43
C ILE A 117 -0.36 -0.10 -24.76
N GLU A 118 0.59 0.55 -25.43
CA GLU A 118 1.29 1.72 -24.89
C GLU A 118 0.34 2.91 -24.69
N ARG A 119 -0.61 3.13 -25.62
CA ARG A 119 -1.66 4.15 -25.49
C ARG A 119 -2.56 3.89 -24.29
N LEU A 120 -3.09 2.67 -24.17
CA LEU A 120 -3.96 2.27 -23.06
C LEU A 120 -3.23 2.32 -21.71
N LYS A 121 -1.93 2.01 -21.69
CA LYS A 121 -1.11 2.12 -20.48
C LYS A 121 -1.00 3.56 -20.00
N ARG A 122 -0.74 4.50 -20.92
CA ARG A 122 -0.71 5.95 -20.60
C ARG A 122 -2.05 6.45 -20.11
N GLU A 123 -3.14 6.12 -20.80
CA GLU A 123 -4.50 6.50 -20.38
C GLU A 123 -4.84 5.95 -18.98
N LYS A 124 -4.42 4.72 -18.68
CA LYS A 124 -4.61 4.11 -17.36
C LYS A 124 -3.80 4.82 -16.27
N GLU A 125 -2.55 5.17 -16.54
CA GLU A 125 -1.69 5.92 -15.61
C GLU A 125 -2.29 7.31 -15.33
N GLU A 126 -2.67 8.06 -16.37
CA GLU A 126 -3.32 9.38 -16.22
C GLU A 126 -4.63 9.30 -15.43
N LEU A 127 -5.44 8.28 -15.67
CA LEU A 127 -6.70 8.07 -14.95
C LEU A 127 -6.46 7.68 -13.48
N SER A 128 -5.44 6.85 -13.23
CA SER A 128 -5.03 6.46 -11.87
C SER A 128 -4.54 7.67 -11.07
N ASP A 129 -3.72 8.53 -11.69
CA ASP A 129 -3.21 9.74 -11.05
C ASP A 129 -4.35 10.72 -10.75
N LYS A 130 -5.28 10.90 -11.69
CA LYS A 130 -6.49 11.72 -11.47
C LYS A 130 -7.33 11.20 -10.31
N ILE A 131 -7.60 9.89 -10.26
CA ILE A 131 -8.37 9.29 -9.16
C ILE A 131 -7.63 9.47 -7.83
N THR A 132 -6.31 9.34 -7.82
CA THR A 132 -5.50 9.50 -6.61
C THR A 132 -5.59 10.95 -6.12
N LEU A 133 -5.44 11.92 -7.01
CA LEU A 133 -5.57 13.34 -6.68
C LEU A 133 -6.97 13.70 -6.17
N GLU A 134 -8.03 13.22 -6.85
CA GLU A 134 -9.42 13.43 -6.42
C GLU A 134 -9.67 12.87 -5.01
N LYS A 135 -9.16 11.66 -4.75
CA LYS A 135 -9.25 11.04 -3.42
C LYS A 135 -8.44 11.81 -2.36
N GLU A 136 -7.26 12.31 -2.68
CA GLU A 136 -6.46 13.13 -1.76
C GLU A 136 -7.16 14.43 -1.41
N VAL A 137 -7.77 15.10 -2.39
CA VAL A 137 -8.58 16.31 -2.18
C VAL A 137 -9.79 15.99 -1.31
N GLU A 138 -10.56 14.95 -1.65
CA GLU A 138 -11.72 14.53 -0.85
C GLU A 138 -11.33 14.16 0.59
N PHE A 139 -10.21 13.47 0.77
CA PHE A 139 -9.70 13.09 2.08
C PHE A 139 -9.25 14.31 2.89
N SER A 140 -8.58 15.27 2.24
CA SER A 140 -8.18 16.54 2.85
C SER A 140 -9.40 17.34 3.33
N ASP A 141 -10.44 17.43 2.51
CA ASP A 141 -11.70 18.10 2.88
C ASP A 141 -12.42 17.39 4.03
N LYS A 142 -12.48 16.05 4.01
CA LYS A 142 -13.00 15.25 5.13
C LYS A 142 -12.21 15.51 6.41
N LEU A 143 -10.88 15.50 6.35
CA LEU A 143 -10.01 15.79 7.49
C LEU A 143 -10.24 17.20 8.04
N LYS A 144 -10.38 18.20 7.15
CA LYS A 144 -10.64 19.58 7.56
C LYS A 144 -11.99 19.72 8.25
N ASN A 145 -13.03 19.08 7.70
CA ASN A 145 -14.36 19.06 8.29
C ASN A 145 -14.36 18.36 9.66
N GLU A 146 -13.69 17.22 9.78
CA GLU A 146 -13.61 16.47 11.03
C GLU A 146 -12.81 17.22 12.09
N ARG A 147 -11.68 17.85 11.71
CA ARG A 147 -10.94 18.76 12.60
C ARG A 147 -11.83 19.89 13.10
N SER A 148 -12.60 20.54 12.22
CA SER A 148 -13.51 21.62 12.62
C SER A 148 -14.59 21.12 13.59
N LYS A 149 -15.17 19.94 13.36
CA LYS A 149 -16.13 19.33 14.29
C LYS A 149 -15.51 19.04 15.65
N ILE A 150 -14.33 18.43 15.68
CA ILE A 150 -13.60 18.13 16.92
C ILE A 150 -13.31 19.43 17.67
N THR A 151 -12.78 20.46 17.01
CA THR A 151 -12.52 21.76 17.61
C THR A 151 -13.78 22.34 18.24
N LYS A 152 -14.91 22.37 17.51
CA LYS A 152 -16.19 22.84 18.05
C LYS A 152 -16.66 22.03 19.25
N GLN A 153 -16.58 20.70 19.21
CA GLN A 153 -16.95 19.84 20.34
C GLN A 153 -16.08 20.09 21.57
N VAL A 154 -14.77 20.32 21.39
CA VAL A 154 -13.87 20.66 22.48
C VAL A 154 -14.20 22.04 23.04
N GLU A 155 -14.43 23.04 22.18
CA GLU A 155 -14.83 24.39 22.58
C GLU A 155 -16.15 24.38 23.37
N ASP A 156 -17.17 23.67 22.89
CA ASP A 156 -18.46 23.51 23.57
C ASP A 156 -18.31 22.81 24.93
N SER A 157 -17.47 21.76 25.00
CA SER A 157 -17.17 21.04 26.24
C SER A 157 -16.45 21.94 27.26
N ILE A 158 -15.49 22.74 26.81
CA ILE A 158 -14.77 23.70 27.65
C ILE A 158 -15.73 24.80 28.12
N ALA A 159 -16.56 25.35 27.23
CA ALA A 159 -17.52 26.39 27.56
C ALA A 159 -18.53 25.91 28.62
N MET A 160 -19.05 24.68 28.50
CA MET A 160 -19.91 24.08 29.53
C MET A 160 -19.19 23.93 30.87
N LYS A 161 -17.97 23.38 30.88
CA LYS A 161 -17.18 23.25 32.11
C LYS A 161 -16.86 24.59 32.77
N LEU A 162 -16.56 25.62 31.98
CA LEU A 162 -16.33 26.98 32.49
C LEU A 162 -17.60 27.51 33.16
N LYS A 163 -18.75 27.38 32.50
CA LYS A 163 -20.04 27.82 33.05
C LYS A 163 -20.43 27.07 34.33
N GLU A 164 -20.17 25.77 34.39
CA GLU A 164 -20.36 24.98 35.61
C GLU A 164 -19.46 25.49 36.74
N ARG A 165 -18.17 25.74 36.46
CA ARG A 165 -17.21 26.26 37.44
C ARG A 165 -17.57 27.66 37.91
N GLU A 166 -18.00 28.54 37.02
CA GLU A 166 -18.48 29.89 37.36
C GLU A 166 -19.68 29.81 38.31
N LYS A 167 -20.66 28.95 38.03
CA LYS A 167 -21.81 28.74 38.91
C LYS A 167 -21.38 28.22 40.29
N VAL A 168 -20.47 27.24 40.34
CA VAL A 168 -19.92 26.74 41.61
C VAL A 168 -19.22 27.85 42.39
N ILE A 169 -18.44 28.71 41.73
CA ILE A 169 -17.78 29.85 42.37
C ILE A 169 -18.80 30.84 42.93
N ASP A 170 -19.88 31.12 42.19
CA ASP A 170 -20.93 32.04 42.62
C ASP A 170 -21.72 31.49 43.82
N ASP A 171 -22.08 30.21 43.79
CA ASP A 171 -22.73 29.51 44.90
C ASP A 171 -21.84 29.52 46.15
N LEU A 172 -20.53 29.24 45.99
CA LEU A 172 -19.56 29.29 47.09
C LEU A 172 -19.38 30.71 47.66
N LYS A 173 -19.35 31.74 46.82
CA LYS A 173 -19.31 33.14 47.28
C LYS A 173 -20.55 33.50 48.10
N THR A 174 -21.71 33.07 47.65
CA THR A 174 -22.98 33.29 48.36
C THR A 174 -22.97 32.61 49.72
N GLN A 175 -22.58 31.32 49.79
CA GLN A 175 -22.46 30.59 51.05
C GLN A 175 -21.41 31.21 51.99
N LEU A 176 -20.27 31.67 51.47
CA LEU A 176 -19.24 32.34 52.26
C LEU A 176 -19.77 33.63 52.89
N ASN A 177 -20.52 34.44 52.12
CA ASN A 177 -21.12 35.67 52.61
C ASN A 177 -22.16 35.40 53.70
N GLU A 178 -23.00 34.38 53.53
CA GLU A 178 -23.97 33.97 54.55
C GLU A 178 -23.28 33.45 55.82
N ALA A 179 -22.25 32.61 55.68
CA ALA A 179 -21.47 32.09 56.79
C ALA A 179 -20.77 33.23 57.55
N LYS A 180 -20.18 34.19 56.82
CA LYS A 180 -19.58 35.40 57.40
C LYS A 180 -20.61 36.20 58.20
N ARG A 181 -21.81 36.43 57.63
CA ARG A 181 -22.89 37.15 58.33
C ARG A 181 -23.34 36.43 59.60
N LYS A 182 -23.46 35.10 59.57
CA LYS A 182 -23.80 34.28 60.75
C LYS A 182 -22.71 34.33 61.81
N ALA A 183 -21.44 34.24 61.41
CA ALA A 183 -20.30 34.33 62.32
C ALA A 183 -20.21 35.72 62.99
N GLU A 184 -20.41 36.80 62.23
CA GLU A 184 -20.46 38.17 62.78
C GLU A 184 -21.62 38.33 63.76
N GLN A 185 -22.81 37.79 63.45
CA GLN A 185 -23.97 37.82 64.35
C GLN A 185 -23.73 37.01 65.63
N GLY A 186 -23.14 35.81 65.52
CA GLY A 186 -22.77 34.99 66.67
C GLY A 186 -21.73 35.65 67.57
N SER A 187 -20.73 36.33 66.98
CA SER A 187 -19.73 37.10 67.72
C SER A 187 -20.35 38.25 68.51
N MET A 188 -21.35 38.96 67.95
CA MET A 188 -22.02 40.05 68.67
C MET A 188 -22.85 39.55 69.87
N GLN A 189 -23.52 38.40 69.73
CA GLN A 189 -24.27 37.80 70.85
C GLN A 189 -23.33 37.31 71.95
N LEU A 190 -22.27 36.59 71.57
CA LEU A 190 -21.28 36.09 72.52
C LEU A 190 -20.57 37.23 73.26
N GLN A 191 -20.31 38.35 72.59
CA GLN A 191 -19.72 39.54 73.21
C GLN A 191 -20.64 40.19 74.26
N GLY A 192 -21.96 40.15 74.06
CA GLY A 192 -22.95 40.59 75.06
C GLY A 192 -22.95 39.69 76.29
N GLU A 193 -23.06 38.37 76.07
CA GLU A 193 -23.07 37.39 77.18
C GLU A 193 -21.79 37.45 78.02
N VAL A 194 -20.62 37.62 77.41
CA VAL A 194 -19.34 37.77 78.14
C VAL A 194 -19.32 39.03 79.01
N GLN A 195 -19.96 40.12 78.58
CA GLN A 195 -20.00 41.36 79.37
C GLN A 195 -20.91 41.24 80.59
N GLU A 196 -22.08 40.62 80.42
CA GLU A 196 -23.02 40.35 81.52
C GLU A 196 -22.33 39.51 82.59
N LEU A 197 -21.66 38.43 82.18
CA LEU A 197 -20.86 37.58 83.08
C LEU A 197 -19.75 38.37 83.79
N ALA A 198 -19.02 39.24 83.08
CA ALA A 198 -17.96 40.04 83.68
C ALA A 198 -18.47 41.02 84.75
N ILE A 199 -19.64 41.63 84.54
CA ILE A 199 -20.26 42.54 85.53
C ILE A 199 -20.70 41.75 86.76
N GLU A 200 -21.32 40.59 86.57
CA GLU A 200 -21.70 39.73 87.69
C GLU A 200 -20.51 39.28 88.53
N GLU A 201 -19.45 38.78 87.88
CA GLU A 201 -18.24 38.34 88.56
C GLU A 201 -17.60 39.49 89.34
N TRP A 202 -17.54 40.69 88.75
CA TRP A 202 -16.99 41.87 89.41
C TRP A 202 -17.79 42.27 90.65
N LEU A 203 -19.13 42.29 90.55
CA LEU A 203 -19.99 42.63 91.68
C LEU A 203 -19.92 41.56 92.77
N LYS A 204 -19.91 40.26 92.43
CA LYS A 204 -19.78 39.14 93.39
C LYS A 204 -18.46 39.22 94.15
N ALA A 205 -17.37 39.58 93.46
CA ALA A 205 -16.04 39.72 94.06
C ALA A 205 -15.93 40.95 94.98
N LYS A 206 -16.52 42.09 94.59
CA LYS A 206 -16.44 43.35 95.36
C LYS A 206 -17.40 43.42 96.54
N PHE A 207 -18.56 42.78 96.44
CA PHE A 207 -19.62 42.84 97.46
C PHE A 207 -20.07 41.44 97.90
N PRO A 208 -19.25 40.70 98.69
CA PRO A 208 -19.56 39.31 99.06
C PRO A 208 -20.78 39.11 99.96
N LEU A 209 -21.26 40.17 100.61
CA LEU A 209 -22.44 40.14 101.49
C LEU A 209 -23.75 40.36 100.73
N ASP A 210 -23.67 40.88 99.51
CA ASP A 210 -24.83 41.19 98.67
C ASP A 210 -25.30 39.97 97.89
N THR A 211 -26.57 39.94 97.54
CA THR A 211 -27.15 38.87 96.73
C THR A 211 -27.31 39.35 95.30
N ILE A 212 -26.62 38.69 94.38
CA ILE A 212 -26.61 39.06 92.96
C ILE A 212 -27.58 38.13 92.23
N GLY A 213 -28.68 38.69 91.76
CA GLY A 213 -29.72 37.99 91.01
C GLY A 213 -29.51 38.16 89.50
N GLU A 214 -29.28 37.05 88.81
CA GLU A 214 -29.30 36.97 87.34
C GLU A 214 -30.76 37.11 86.86
N VAL A 215 -31.02 38.02 85.93
CA VAL A 215 -32.33 38.09 85.27
C VAL A 215 -32.32 37.11 84.10
N LYS A 216 -33.24 36.13 84.11
CA LYS A 216 -33.27 35.02 83.15
C LYS A 216 -33.12 35.46 81.69
N LYS A 217 -32.20 34.80 80.96
CA LYS A 217 -31.99 34.94 79.50
C LYS A 217 -33.31 35.02 78.73
N GLY A 218 -33.55 36.16 78.07
CA GLY A 218 -34.74 36.41 77.23
C GLY A 218 -35.87 37.23 77.87
N ALA A 219 -35.77 37.62 79.14
CA ALA A 219 -36.65 38.63 79.73
C ALA A 219 -36.22 40.04 79.30
N ARG A 220 -37.17 40.94 79.00
CA ARG A 220 -36.85 42.34 78.72
C ARG A 220 -36.50 43.06 80.02
N GLY A 221 -35.28 43.62 80.06
CA GLY A 221 -34.76 44.48 81.14
C GLY A 221 -33.80 43.76 82.09
N ALA A 222 -32.86 44.55 82.64
CA ALA A 222 -31.79 44.31 83.61
C ALA A 222 -30.87 43.18 83.24
N ASP A 223 -29.59 43.51 83.11
CA ASP A 223 -28.55 42.50 82.98
C ASP A 223 -28.30 41.85 84.35
N CYS A 224 -28.36 42.65 85.43
CA CYS A 224 -28.11 42.15 86.77
C CYS A 224 -28.87 42.97 87.84
N LEU A 225 -29.32 42.30 88.89
CA LEU A 225 -29.94 42.93 90.04
C LEU A 225 -29.12 42.65 91.31
N GLN A 226 -28.59 43.70 91.92
CA GLN A 226 -27.88 43.58 93.20
C GLN A 226 -28.83 43.90 94.34
N ILE A 227 -29.04 42.94 95.23
CA ILE A 227 -29.74 43.13 96.48
C ILE A 227 -28.68 43.44 97.54
N VAL A 228 -28.66 44.69 97.98
CA VAL A 228 -27.72 45.17 98.98
C VAL A 228 -28.21 44.72 100.34
N ASN A 229 -27.33 44.04 101.09
CA ASN A 229 -27.65 43.50 102.38
C ASN A 229 -26.86 44.19 103.49
N THR A 230 -27.46 44.32 104.67
CA THR A 230 -26.75 44.76 105.88
C THR A 230 -25.77 43.67 106.36
N GLN A 231 -24.91 43.98 107.33
CA GLN A 231 -23.98 42.99 107.90
C GLN A 231 -24.68 41.77 108.52
N LEU A 232 -25.97 41.90 108.88
CA LEU A 232 -26.83 40.82 109.37
C LEU A 232 -27.58 40.08 108.23
N ARG A 233 -27.20 40.32 106.96
CA ARG A 233 -27.83 39.81 105.73
C ARG A 233 -29.31 40.18 105.56
N GLN A 234 -29.74 41.30 106.14
CA GLN A 234 -31.09 41.83 105.88
C GLN A 234 -31.07 42.73 104.64
N ASN A 235 -31.99 42.51 103.71
CA ASN A 235 -32.13 43.33 102.51
C ASN A 235 -32.46 44.78 102.88
N CYS A 236 -31.59 45.72 102.50
CA CYS A 236 -31.76 47.15 102.75
C CYS A 236 -31.98 47.97 101.48
N GLY A 237 -31.92 47.37 100.30
CA GLY A 237 -32.11 48.08 99.05
C GLY A 237 -31.72 47.23 97.85
N CYS A 238 -32.10 47.72 96.67
CA CYS A 238 -31.85 47.03 95.42
C CYS A 238 -31.30 48.00 94.38
N ILE A 239 -30.21 47.59 93.73
CA ILE A 239 -29.56 48.33 92.63
C ILE A 239 -29.77 47.57 91.34
N TYR A 240 -30.27 48.27 90.33
CA TYR A 240 -30.54 47.75 89.00
C TYR A 240 -29.38 48.06 88.06
N TYR A 241 -28.72 47.03 87.53
CA TYR A 241 -27.63 47.18 86.58
C TYR A 241 -28.10 46.82 85.17
N GLU A 242 -27.77 47.69 84.22
CA GLU A 242 -27.94 47.44 82.79
C GLU A 242 -26.68 47.88 82.08
N SER A 243 -26.21 47.07 81.14
CA SER A 243 -25.10 47.39 80.27
C SER A 243 -25.58 47.53 78.83
N LYS A 244 -25.01 48.50 78.11
CA LYS A 244 -25.28 48.74 76.70
C LYS A 244 -23.98 49.01 75.96
N ARG A 245 -23.60 48.07 75.08
CA ARG A 245 -22.59 48.30 74.06
C ARG A 245 -23.24 48.74 72.76
N THR A 246 -22.82 49.91 72.30
CA THR A 246 -23.35 50.56 71.10
C THR A 246 -22.33 51.56 70.59
N LYS A 247 -22.40 51.89 69.31
CA LYS A 247 -21.60 52.97 68.71
C LYS A 247 -22.15 54.36 69.03
N ASP A 248 -23.45 54.47 69.27
CA ASP A 248 -24.13 55.75 69.52
C ASP A 248 -25.10 55.62 70.71
N PHE A 249 -25.02 56.53 71.68
CA PHE A 249 -25.91 56.57 72.83
C PHE A 249 -27.29 57.14 72.45
N GLN A 250 -28.38 56.41 72.73
CA GLN A 250 -29.74 56.92 72.49
C GLN A 250 -30.41 57.41 73.79
N PRO A 251 -30.86 58.67 73.87
CA PRO A 251 -31.52 59.21 75.06
C PRO A 251 -32.73 58.40 75.55
N SER A 252 -33.45 57.75 74.62
CA SER A 252 -34.60 56.90 74.92
C SER A 252 -34.28 55.71 75.85
N TRP A 253 -33.01 55.32 75.97
CA TRP A 253 -32.62 54.25 76.90
C TRP A 253 -32.76 54.67 78.36
N ILE A 254 -32.50 55.95 78.66
CA ILE A 254 -32.63 56.47 80.03
C ILE A 254 -34.11 56.41 80.46
N GLU A 255 -35.03 56.79 79.58
CA GLU A 255 -36.47 56.75 79.87
C GLU A 255 -36.99 55.33 80.10
N LYS A 256 -36.54 54.38 79.26
CA LYS A 256 -36.86 52.95 79.44
C LYS A 256 -36.25 52.39 80.71
N PHE A 257 -34.96 52.64 80.95
CA PHE A 257 -34.23 52.22 82.14
C PHE A 257 -34.89 52.72 83.44
N LYS A 258 -35.29 53.99 83.50
CA LYS A 258 -36.03 54.56 84.64
C LYS A 258 -37.41 53.90 84.85
N THR A 259 -38.06 53.49 83.77
CA THR A 259 -39.35 52.79 83.81
C THR A 259 -39.18 51.36 84.31
N ASP A 260 -38.18 50.65 83.81
CA ASP A 260 -37.86 49.28 84.20
C ASP A 260 -37.40 49.21 85.66
N MET A 261 -36.54 50.14 86.10
CA MET A 261 -36.10 50.29 87.49
C MET A 261 -37.29 50.46 88.45
N ARG A 262 -38.28 51.28 88.08
CA ARG A 262 -39.52 51.45 88.87
C ARG A 262 -40.36 50.18 88.91
N SER A 263 -40.48 49.48 87.78
CA SER A 263 -41.25 48.22 87.71
C SER A 263 -40.66 47.12 88.60
N LYS A 264 -39.33 47.13 88.79
CA LYS A 264 -38.59 46.16 89.62
C LYS A 264 -38.41 46.61 91.07
N GLY A 265 -38.86 47.82 91.43
CA GLY A 265 -38.73 48.35 92.79
C GLY A 265 -37.28 48.63 93.22
N ALA A 266 -36.37 48.87 92.27
CA ALA A 266 -34.99 49.20 92.58
C ALA A 266 -34.86 50.66 93.03
N ALA A 267 -34.10 50.88 94.12
CA ALA A 267 -33.89 52.20 94.70
C ALA A 267 -32.87 53.03 93.90
N PHE A 268 -31.90 52.34 93.30
CA PHE A 268 -30.87 52.94 92.44
C PHE A 268 -30.72 52.14 91.16
N GLY A 269 -30.28 52.82 90.10
CA GLY A 269 -29.98 52.20 88.82
C GLY A 269 -28.63 52.66 88.30
N VAL A 270 -27.82 51.72 87.84
CA VAL A 270 -26.55 51.95 87.17
C VAL A 270 -26.66 51.48 85.73
N LEU A 271 -26.50 52.41 84.80
CA LEU A 271 -26.42 52.12 83.37
C LEU A 271 -24.95 52.21 82.94
N VAL A 272 -24.37 51.09 82.52
CA VAL A 272 -22.99 50.98 82.04
C VAL A 272 -22.99 51.05 80.52
N THR A 273 -22.40 52.10 79.95
CA THR A 273 -22.35 52.29 78.49
C THR A 273 -20.92 52.47 77.99
N ASP A 274 -20.65 51.96 76.80
CA ASP A 274 -19.34 52.13 76.13
C ASP A 274 -19.16 53.54 75.56
N VAL A 275 -20.27 54.16 75.14
CA VAL A 275 -20.31 55.54 74.63
C VAL A 275 -21.21 56.37 75.54
N MET A 276 -20.67 57.46 76.08
CA MET A 276 -21.41 58.37 76.98
C MET A 276 -22.42 59.25 76.21
N PRO A 277 -23.46 59.75 76.89
CA PRO A 277 -24.33 60.80 76.34
C PRO A 277 -23.52 62.02 75.91
N LYS A 278 -23.92 62.70 74.82
CA LYS A 278 -23.21 63.89 74.28
C LYS A 278 -23.04 65.04 75.27
N ASP A 279 -23.80 65.04 76.36
CA ASP A 279 -23.79 66.04 77.43
C ASP A 279 -23.05 65.59 78.70
N MET A 280 -22.35 64.45 78.67
CA MET A 280 -21.56 63.93 79.80
C MET A 280 -20.22 63.36 79.34
N ASP A 281 -19.12 63.95 79.80
CA ASP A 281 -17.76 63.46 79.50
C ASP A 281 -17.28 62.35 80.46
N ARG A 282 -17.95 62.16 81.60
CA ARG A 282 -17.60 61.16 82.65
C ARG A 282 -18.82 60.76 83.49
N LEU A 283 -18.64 59.80 84.41
CA LEU A 283 -19.68 59.34 85.35
C LEU A 283 -20.40 60.52 86.00
N GLY A 284 -21.73 60.51 85.97
CA GLY A 284 -22.57 61.51 86.62
C GLY A 284 -24.01 61.04 86.81
N GLN A 285 -24.82 61.87 87.45
CA GLN A 285 -26.19 61.53 87.86
C GLN A 285 -27.23 62.28 87.00
N LYS A 286 -28.29 61.58 86.57
CA LYS A 286 -29.41 62.10 85.79
C LYS A 286 -30.75 61.55 86.26
#